data_AF-A0A6I3FIE5-F1
#
_entry.id   AF-A0A6I3FIE5-F1
#
_cell.length_a   1.000
_cell.length_b   1.000
_cell.length_c   1.000
_cell.angle_alpha   90.00
_cell.angle_beta   90.00
_cell.angle_gamma   90.00
#
_symmetry.space_group_name_H-M   'P 1'
#
loop_
_entity.id
_entity.type
_entity.pdbx_description
1 polymer ?
#
loop_
_entity_poly.entity_id
_entity_poly.type
_entity_poly.pdbx_seq_one_letter_code
_entity_poly.pdbx_strand_id
1 'polypeptide(L)'
;MTSFLLQRLVLPRAETTEPLLYVRTQGDVSFANETAVLVKGAELSFDTSFGVFAAGRWKRLTSVDCLSVTVHASGSGRIELVGVRSV
;
A
#
# COMPACT_ATOMS: atom_id res chain seq x y z
N MET A 1 -6.99 -14.48 17.46
CA MET A 1 -6.45 -13.10 17.52
C MET A 1 -7.46 -12.17 16.89
N THR A 2 -7.85 -11.10 17.58
CA THR A 2 -8.72 -10.06 17.02
C THR A 2 -7.87 -9.14 16.15
N SER A 3 -8.31 -8.88 14.92
CA SER A 3 -7.67 -7.94 14.00
C SER A 3 -8.57 -6.71 13.83
N PHE A 4 -7.96 -5.53 13.77
CA PHE A 4 -8.65 -4.27 13.52
C PHE A 4 -8.05 -3.59 12.29
N LEU A 5 -8.91 -3.05 11.43
CA LEU A 5 -8.46 -2.28 10.27
C LEU A 5 -7.93 -0.92 10.73
N LEU A 6 -6.63 -0.68 10.55
CA LEU A 6 -5.99 0.61 10.89
C LEU A 6 -5.91 1.57 9.70
N GLN A 7 -5.61 1.04 8.51
CA GLN A 7 -5.47 1.81 7.26
C GLN A 7 -5.79 0.92 6.06
N ARG A 8 -6.40 1.50 5.03
CA ARG A 8 -6.59 0.84 3.72
C ARG A 8 -5.50 1.29 2.76
N LEU A 9 -4.98 0.36 1.96
CA LEU A 9 -4.23 0.69 0.75
C LEU A 9 -5.25 1.16 -0.30
N VAL A 10 -5.24 2.44 -0.64
CA VAL A 10 -6.21 3.04 -1.55
C VAL A 10 -5.57 3.20 -2.93
N LEU A 11 -6.25 2.74 -3.96
CA LEU A 11 -5.86 2.92 -5.36
C LEU A 11 -6.48 4.20 -5.92
N PRO A 12 -5.77 4.93 -6.79
CA PRO A 12 -6.36 6.05 -7.50
C PRO A 12 -7.45 5.56 -8.45
N ARG A 13 -8.48 6.39 -8.61
CA ARG A 13 -9.54 6.23 -9.61
C ARG A 13 -9.28 7.16 -10.79
N ALA A 14 -10.02 6.98 -11.88
CA ALA A 14 -9.86 7.79 -13.09
C ALA A 14 -10.01 9.30 -12.83
N GLU A 15 -10.85 9.66 -11.87
CA GLU A 15 -11.14 11.03 -11.43
C GLU A 15 -10.18 11.56 -10.35
N THR A 16 -9.19 10.78 -9.92
CA THR A 16 -8.25 11.20 -8.86
C THR A 16 -7.29 12.25 -9.41
N THR A 17 -7.41 13.49 -8.93
CA THR A 17 -6.58 14.62 -9.39
C THR A 17 -5.09 14.43 -9.09
N GLU A 18 -4.75 13.79 -7.96
CA GLU A 18 -3.36 13.60 -7.51
C GLU A 18 -3.03 12.12 -7.25
N PRO A 19 -2.97 11.28 -8.30
CA PRO A 19 -2.81 9.83 -8.14
C PRO A 19 -1.48 9.44 -7.48
N LEU A 20 -0.45 10.27 -7.63
CA LEU A 20 0.88 10.06 -7.05
C LEU A 20 0.92 10.21 -5.52
N LEU A 21 -0.12 10.78 -4.90
CA LEU A 21 -0.25 10.76 -3.44
C LEU A 21 -0.66 9.38 -2.91
N TYR A 22 -1.19 8.51 -3.77
CA TYR A 22 -1.71 7.19 -3.40
C TYR A 22 -0.76 6.08 -3.80
N VAL A 23 -0.26 6.09 -5.03
CA VAL A 23 0.61 5.04 -5.55
C VAL A 23 1.65 5.57 -6.53
N ARG A 24 2.78 4.87 -6.65
CA ARG A 24 3.72 5.00 -7.76
C ARG A 24 3.65 3.73 -8.61
N THR A 25 3.70 3.89 -9.93
CA THR A 25 3.69 2.78 -10.87
C THR A 25 4.94 2.80 -11.73
N GLN A 26 5.42 1.62 -12.09
CA GLN A 26 6.43 1.43 -13.12
C GLN A 26 5.94 0.35 -14.10
N GLY A 27 6.11 0.60 -15.39
CA GLY A 27 5.59 -0.30 -16.43
C GLY A 27 4.07 -0.20 -16.59
N ASP A 28 3.46 -1.27 -17.09
CA ASP A 28 2.04 -1.30 -17.43
C ASP A 28 1.19 -1.75 -16.23
N VAL A 29 0.52 -0.77 -15.62
CA VAL A 29 -0.39 -0.92 -14.48
C VAL A 29 -1.71 -0.23 -14.80
N SER A 30 -2.81 -0.96 -14.65
CA SER A 30 -4.17 -0.40 -14.79
C SER A 30 -4.98 -0.56 -13.50
N PHE A 31 -5.91 0.37 -13.28
CA PHE A 31 -6.78 0.38 -12.10
C PHE A 31 -8.24 0.20 -12.53
N ALA A 32 -8.94 -0.74 -11.91
CA ALA A 32 -10.36 -0.98 -12.16
C ALA A 32 -11.01 -1.58 -10.91
N ASN A 33 -12.20 -1.08 -10.52
CA ASN A 33 -13.01 -1.65 -9.44
C ASN A 33 -12.21 -1.92 -8.14
N GLU A 34 -11.44 -0.94 -7.68
CA GLU A 34 -10.58 -1.06 -6.48
C GLU A 34 -9.50 -2.16 -6.57
N THR A 35 -9.19 -2.61 -7.78
CA THR A 35 -8.15 -3.60 -8.09
C THR A 35 -7.09 -2.96 -8.98
N ALA A 36 -5.83 -3.36 -8.81
CA ALA A 36 -4.74 -3.04 -9.72
C ALA A 36 -4.36 -4.28 -10.52
N VAL A 37 -4.19 -4.13 -11.83
CA VAL A 37 -3.71 -5.19 -12.72
C VAL A 37 -2.31 -4.81 -13.17
N LEU A 38 -1.35 -5.68 -12.87
CA LEU A 38 0.05 -5.50 -13.21
C LEU A 38 0.41 -6.49 -14.32
N VAL A 39 0.99 -6.00 -15.41
CA VAL A 39 1.60 -6.86 -16.44
C VAL A 39 2.98 -7.34 -15.95
N LYS A 40 3.49 -8.43 -16.51
CA LYS A 40 4.83 -8.96 -16.18
C LYS A 40 5.89 -7.86 -16.26
N GLY A 41 6.61 -7.66 -15.16
CA GLY A 41 7.66 -6.64 -15.04
C GLY A 41 7.17 -5.27 -14.60
N ALA A 42 5.86 -5.08 -14.42
CA ALA A 42 5.31 -3.87 -13.81
C ALA A 42 5.44 -3.91 -12.28
N GLU A 43 5.47 -2.72 -11.69
CA GLU A 43 5.56 -2.51 -10.24
C GLU A 43 4.50 -1.50 -9.78
N LEU A 44 3.94 -1.76 -8.61
CA LEU A 44 3.04 -0.86 -7.90
C LEU A 44 3.59 -0.66 -6.49
N SER A 45 3.91 0.58 -6.15
CA SER A 45 4.42 0.97 -4.84
C SER A 45 3.45 1.88 -4.10
N PHE A 46 3.35 1.67 -2.79
CA PHE A 46 2.58 2.48 -1.84
C PHE A 46 3.49 3.36 -0.97
N ASP A 47 4.72 3.63 -1.39
CA ASP A 47 5.67 4.53 -0.70
C ASP A 47 5.35 6.02 -0.89
N THR A 48 4.07 6.36 -0.78
CA THR A 48 3.46 7.66 -1.05
C THR A 48 2.83 8.25 0.21
N SER A 49 2.40 9.51 0.14
CA SER A 49 1.81 10.23 1.28
C SER A 49 0.63 9.51 1.94
N PHE A 50 -0.24 8.87 1.16
CA PHE A 50 -1.39 8.11 1.67
C PHE A 50 -1.19 6.59 1.65
N GLY A 51 -0.18 6.09 0.91
CA GLY A 51 0.11 4.66 0.82
C GLY A 51 0.91 4.13 2.01
N VAL A 52 1.76 4.95 2.63
CA VAL A 52 2.61 4.50 3.75
C VAL A 52 1.82 4.39 5.05
N PHE A 53 2.20 3.43 5.90
CA PHE A 53 1.71 3.35 7.27
C PHE A 53 2.72 4.00 8.23
N ALA A 54 2.30 5.02 8.98
CA ALA A 54 3.16 5.79 9.88
C ALA A 54 3.50 5.04 11.19
N ALA A 55 4.13 3.87 11.10
CA ALA A 55 4.39 2.95 12.21
C ALA A 55 5.05 3.61 13.44
N GLY A 56 5.98 4.54 13.22
CA GLY A 56 6.65 5.26 14.32
C GLY A 56 5.71 6.15 15.15
N ARG A 57 4.66 6.72 14.54
CA ARG A 57 3.65 7.50 15.28
C ARG A 57 2.75 6.58 16.10
N TRP A 58 2.33 5.46 15.52
CA TRP A 58 1.52 4.45 16.21
C TRP A 58 2.26 3.88 17.42
N LYS A 59 3.50 3.44 17.24
CA LYS A 59 4.35 2.95 18.34
C LYS A 59 4.50 3.96 19.49
N ARG A 60 4.50 5.27 19.20
CA ARG A 60 4.67 6.32 20.21
C ARG A 60 3.37 6.66 20.95
N LEU A 61 2.21 6.53 20.30
CA LEU A 61 0.95 7.11 20.76
C LEU A 61 -0.11 6.07 21.13
N THR A 62 0.10 4.79 20.83
CA THR A 62 -0.87 3.72 21.07
C THR A 62 -0.21 2.48 21.69
N SER A 63 -1.02 1.51 22.10
CA SER A 63 -0.56 0.19 22.58
C SER A 63 -0.38 -0.84 21.47
N VAL A 64 -0.45 -0.44 20.19
CA VAL A 64 -0.31 -1.37 19.05
C VAL A 64 1.15 -1.78 18.90
N ASP A 65 1.44 -3.06 19.11
CA ASP A 65 2.79 -3.66 19.07
C ASP A 65 3.03 -4.57 17.86
N CYS A 66 1.95 -5.01 17.21
CA CYS A 66 1.97 -5.88 16.05
C CYS A 66 1.12 -5.32 14.92
N LEU A 67 1.62 -5.41 13.69
CA LEU A 67 0.94 -4.98 12.48
C LEU A 67 0.93 -6.13 11.47
N SER A 68 -0.21 -6.30 10.80
CA SER A 68 -0.35 -7.22 9.68
C SER A 68 -0.86 -6.45 8.47
N VAL A 69 -0.30 -6.74 7.30
CA VAL A 69 -0.82 -6.25 6.02
C VAL A 69 -1.47 -7.42 5.30
N THR A 70 -2.71 -7.22 4.86
CA THR A 70 -3.45 -8.21 4.07
C THR A 70 -3.59 -7.70 2.64
N VAL A 71 -3.06 -8.44 1.68
CA VAL A 71 -3.20 -8.18 0.25
C VAL A 71 -3.86 -9.39 -0.40
N HIS A 72 -4.94 -9.16 -1.13
CA HIS A 72 -5.59 -10.18 -1.95
C HIS A 72 -5.07 -10.03 -3.38
N ALA A 73 -4.32 -11.03 -3.85
CA ALA A 73 -3.72 -11.02 -5.18
C ALA A 73 -3.88 -12.39 -5.86
N SER A 74 -3.92 -12.39 -7.18
CA SER A 74 -3.92 -13.59 -8.02
C SER A 74 -2.80 -13.49 -9.07
N GLY A 75 -2.24 -14.64 -9.46
CA GLY A 75 -1.09 -14.73 -10.36
C GLY A 75 0.23 -14.96 -9.63
N SER A 76 1.34 -14.64 -10.30
CA SER A 76 2.69 -14.83 -9.76
C SER A 76 3.42 -13.50 -9.69
N GLY A 77 3.94 -13.17 -8.52
CA GLY A 77 4.65 -11.92 -8.26
C GLY A 77 5.31 -11.93 -6.90
N ARG A 78 5.80 -10.77 -6.48
CA ARG A 78 6.45 -10.57 -5.19
C ARG A 78 5.81 -9.38 -4.49
N ILE A 79 5.52 -9.55 -3.21
CA ILE A 79 5.09 -8.47 -2.31
C ILE A 79 6.25 -8.19 -1.38
N GLU A 80 6.68 -6.93 -1.31
CA GLU A 80 7.71 -6.47 -0.39
C GLU A 80 7.11 -5.56 0.67
N LEU A 81 7.29 -5.91 1.95
CA LEU A 81 7.01 -5.01 3.06
C LEU A 81 8.30 -4.30 3.46
N VAL A 82 8.34 -2.98 3.26
CA VAL A 82 9.52 -2.15 3.54
C VAL A 82 9.26 -1.30 4.77
N GLY A 83 10.09 -1.48 5.81
CA GLY A 83 10.12 -0.62 6.99
C GLY A 83 11.31 0.33 6.94
N VAL A 84 11.08 1.63 7.05
CA VAL A 84 12.16 2.63 7.09
C VAL A 84 12.47 2.97 8.55
N ARG A 85 13.76 2.94 8.90
CA ARG A 85 14.25 3.50 10.16
C ARG A 85 14.75 4.91 9.88
N SER A 86 14.17 5.90 10.54
CA SER A 86 14.78 7.23 10.61
C SER A 86 16.07 7.08 11.42
N VAL A 87 17.19 7.44 10.80
CA VAL A 87 18.49 7.58 11.46
C VAL A 87 18.44 8.80 12.37
#